data_AF-A0A7X2PH04-F1
#
_entry.id   AF-A0A7X2PH04-F1
#
_cell.length_a   1.000
_cell.length_b   1.000
_cell.length_c   1.000
_cell.angle_alpha   90.00
_cell.angle_beta   90.00
_cell.angle_gamma   90.00
#
_symmetry.space_group_name_H-M   'P 1'
#
loop_
_entity.id
_entity.type
_entity.pdbx_description
1 polymer ?
#
loop_
_entity_poly.entity_id
_entity_poly.type
_entity_poly.pdbx_seq_one_letter_code
_entity_poly.pdbx_strand_id
1 'polypeptide(L)'
;MVLLIDFDGGQRRLDQAKAAIPDSLKDRVFVLGVLTEPESLRAKLEQTYEEIGHAMAEDCHQETTMTWGHELLKHNTSEVDRLRTHVRPFLFGSI
;
A
#
# COMPACT_ATOMS: atom_id res chain seq x y z
N MET A 1 3.69 7.92 -8.57
CA MET A 1 4.43 8.27 -7.35
C MET A 1 3.80 7.55 -6.18
N VAL A 2 4.59 6.86 -5.36
CA VAL A 2 4.09 6.19 -4.15
C VAL A 2 4.57 6.98 -2.94
N LEU A 3 3.66 7.34 -2.04
CA LEU A 3 3.95 7.93 -0.75
C LEU A 3 3.74 6.87 0.32
N LEU A 4 4.82 6.51 1.02
CA LEU A 4 4.76 5.59 2.15
C LEU A 4 4.67 6.41 3.45
N ILE A 5 3.59 6.23 4.21
CA ILE A 5 3.28 7.02 5.40
C ILE A 5 3.00 6.08 6.59
N ASP A 6 3.51 6.43 7.76
CA ASP A 6 3.05 5.84 9.03
C ASP A 6 1.75 6.54 9.47
N PHE A 7 0.70 5.76 9.73
CA PHE A 7 -0.61 6.28 10.10
C PHE A 7 -0.79 6.49 11.61
N ASP A 8 0.22 6.21 12.44
CA ASP A 8 0.22 6.48 13.89
C ASP A 8 -1.03 5.92 14.62
N GLY A 9 -1.59 4.80 14.15
CA GLY A 9 -2.78 4.16 14.70
C GLY A 9 -4.12 4.78 14.25
N GLY A 10 -4.13 5.73 13.31
CA GLY A 10 -5.33 6.44 12.89
C GLY A 10 -5.47 6.65 11.38
N GLN A 11 -6.57 6.14 10.80
CA GLN A 11 -6.92 6.35 9.38
C GLN A 11 -7.07 7.83 8.98
N ARG A 12 -7.28 8.73 9.95
CA ARG A 12 -7.37 10.18 9.71
C ARG A 12 -6.11 10.74 9.03
N ARG A 13 -4.95 10.13 9.26
CA ARG A 13 -3.68 10.56 8.65
C ARG A 13 -3.61 10.22 7.16
N LEU A 14 -4.23 9.11 6.74
CA LEU A 14 -4.43 8.77 5.34
C LEU A 14 -5.32 9.81 4.64
N ASP A 15 -6.45 10.16 5.23
CA ASP A 15 -7.37 11.15 4.65
C ASP A 15 -6.72 12.53 4.53
N GLN A 16 -5.95 12.94 5.54
CA GLN A 16 -5.19 14.19 5.51
C GLN A 16 -4.14 14.19 4.40
N ALA A 17 -3.39 13.09 4.24
CA ALA A 17 -2.42 12.95 3.17
C ALA A 17 -3.10 13.03 1.79
N LYS A 18 -4.25 12.35 1.61
CA LYS A 18 -5.02 12.41 0.37
C LYS A 18 -5.57 13.80 0.07
N ALA A 19 -6.04 14.52 1.10
CA ALA A 19 -6.57 15.89 0.96
C ALA A 19 -5.49 16.91 0.60
N ALA A 20 -4.23 16.67 1.00
CA ALA A 20 -3.11 17.54 0.67
C ALA A 20 -2.60 17.39 -0.77
N ILE A 21 -2.98 16.32 -1.47
CA ILE A 21 -2.56 16.09 -2.86
C ILE A 21 -3.41 16.97 -3.79
N PRO A 22 -2.79 17.81 -4.64
CA PRO A 22 -3.51 18.59 -5.65
C PRO A 22 -4.33 17.71 -6.58
N ASP A 23 -5.53 18.14 -6.97
CA ASP A 23 -6.44 17.35 -7.82
C ASP A 23 -5.79 16.85 -9.11
N SER A 24 -4.95 17.68 -9.74
CA SER A 24 -4.21 17.33 -10.97
C SER A 24 -3.16 16.23 -10.81
N LEU A 25 -2.85 15.84 -9.56
CA LEU A 25 -1.89 14.81 -9.21
C LEU A 25 -2.54 13.57 -8.58
N LYS A 26 -3.78 13.65 -8.10
CA LYS A 26 -4.44 12.57 -7.34
C LYS A 26 -4.35 11.23 -8.06
N ASP A 27 -4.60 11.19 -9.37
CA ASP A 27 -4.58 9.94 -10.14
C ASP A 27 -3.20 9.27 -10.26
N ARG A 28 -2.12 10.02 -10.02
CA ARG A 28 -0.74 9.55 -10.16
C ARG A 28 -0.01 9.41 -8.83
N VAL A 29 -0.68 9.72 -7.73
CA VAL A 29 -0.16 9.60 -6.37
C VAL A 29 -0.95 8.54 -5.62
N PHE A 30 -0.22 7.57 -5.08
CA PHE A 30 -0.77 6.47 -4.29
C PHE A 30 -0.23 6.58 -2.87
N VAL A 31 -1.11 6.60 -1.88
CA VAL A 31 -0.72 6.72 -0.46
C VAL A 31 -0.88 5.37 0.20
N LEU A 32 0.23 4.78 0.63
CA LEU A 32 0.26 3.48 1.29
C LEU A 32 0.91 3.62 2.66
N GLY A 33 0.55 2.75 3.59
CA GLY A 33 1.12 2.80 4.93
C GLY A 33 0.77 1.61 5.79
N VAL A 34 1.42 1.51 6.93
CA VAL A 34 1.04 0.58 8.00
C VAL A 34 0.16 1.33 9.00
N LEU A 35 -0.82 0.63 9.58
CA LEU A 35 -1.80 1.28 10.46
C LEU A 35 -1.15 1.84 11.72
N THR A 36 -0.25 1.07 12.32
CA THR A 36 0.59 1.44 13.46
C THR A 36 2.05 1.38 13.00
N GLU A 37 2.98 0.92 13.83
CA GLU A 37 4.40 0.83 13.46
C GLU A 37 4.74 -0.38 12.56
N PRO A 38 5.69 -0.24 11.61
CA PRO A 38 6.16 -1.32 10.75
C PRO A 38 6.82 -2.46 11.53
N GLU A 39 7.40 -2.19 12.70
CA GLU A 39 7.97 -3.19 13.61
C GLU A 39 6.91 -4.20 14.06
N SER A 40 5.67 -3.73 14.31
CA SER A 40 4.55 -4.58 14.70
C SER A 40 4.14 -5.51 13.55
N LEU A 41 4.18 -5.02 12.31
CA LEU A 41 3.92 -5.83 11.12
C LEU A 41 5.00 -6.91 10.95
N ARG A 42 6.27 -6.53 11.08
CA ARG A 42 7.42 -7.44 11.00
C ARG A 42 7.31 -8.56 12.03
N ALA A 43 7.02 -8.21 13.28
CA ALA A 43 6.87 -9.16 14.37
C ALA A 43 5.70 -10.13 14.15
N LYS A 44 4.57 -9.65 13.62
CA LYS A 44 3.38 -10.47 13.36
C LYS A 44 3.53 -11.43 12.18
N LEU A 45 4.25 -11.01 11.15
CA LEU A 45 4.47 -11.84 9.95
C LEU A 45 5.69 -12.77 10.09
N GLU A 46 6.52 -12.57 11.12
CA GLU A 46 7.77 -13.32 11.35
C GLU A 46 8.70 -13.31 10.12
N GLN A 47 8.69 -12.19 9.38
CA GLN A 47 9.42 -11.98 8.14
C GLN A 47 10.30 -10.73 8.23
N THR A 48 11.31 -10.62 7.38
CA THR A 48 12.07 -9.39 7.18
C THR A 48 11.26 -8.35 6.40
N TYR A 49 11.67 -7.08 6.46
CA TYR A 49 11.02 -6.02 5.68
C TYR A 49 11.11 -6.26 4.17
N GLU A 50 12.19 -6.87 3.71
CA GLU A 50 12.40 -7.19 2.30
C GLU A 50 11.46 -8.30 1.82
N GLU A 51 11.30 -9.37 2.61
CA GLU A 51 10.34 -10.45 2.33
C GLU A 51 8.90 -9.93 2.32
N ILE A 52 8.54 -9.06 3.27
CA ILE A 52 7.21 -8.43 3.33
C ILE A 52 6.99 -7.57 2.08
N GLY A 53 7.96 -6.72 1.71
CA GLY A 53 7.88 -5.89 0.52
C GLY A 53 7.75 -6.71 -0.77
N HIS A 54 8.49 -7.82 -0.88
CA HIS A 54 8.39 -8.73 -2.02
C HIS A 54 7.01 -9.40 -2.07
N ALA A 55 6.49 -9.89 -0.95
CA ALA A 55 5.16 -10.49 -0.89
C ALA A 55 4.04 -9.49 -1.25
N MET A 56 4.17 -8.23 -0.81
CA MET A 56 3.25 -7.15 -1.17
C MET A 56 3.30 -6.81 -2.67
N ALA A 57 4.49 -6.84 -3.27
CA ALA A 57 4.66 -6.65 -4.71
C ALA A 57 4.07 -7.82 -5.52
N GLU A 58 4.28 -9.06 -5.06
CA GLU A 58 3.70 -10.26 -5.67
C GLU A 58 2.17 -10.24 -5.61
N ASP A 59 1.60 -9.88 -4.45
CA ASP A 59 0.15 -9.68 -4.32
C ASP A 59 -0.39 -8.63 -5.31
N CYS A 60 0.39 -7.57 -5.59
CA CYS A 60 0.02 -6.57 -6.58
C CYS A 60 0.05 -7.16 -8.00
N HIS A 61 1.06 -7.98 -8.31
CA HIS A 61 1.23 -8.61 -9.61
C HIS A 61 0.17 -9.69 -9.91
N GLN A 62 -0.11 -10.55 -8.94
CA GLN A 62 -1.04 -11.69 -9.02
C GLN A 62 -2.48 -11.34 -8.67
N GLU A 63 -2.75 -10.08 -8.31
CA GLU A 63 -4.07 -9.60 -7.88
C GLU A 63 -4.61 -10.33 -6.63
N THR A 64 -3.73 -10.81 -5.75
CA THR A 64 -4.07 -11.47 -4.48
C THR A 64 -3.97 -10.53 -3.27
N THR A 65 -4.54 -10.91 -2.13
CA THR A 65 -4.53 -10.06 -0.92
C THR A 65 -3.98 -10.82 0.29
N MET A 66 -3.01 -11.71 0.09
CA MET A 66 -2.50 -12.57 1.16
C MET A 66 -1.76 -11.75 2.21
N THR A 67 -0.88 -10.85 1.79
CA THR A 67 -0.16 -9.92 2.67
C THR A 67 -0.97 -8.65 2.89
N TRP A 68 -1.55 -8.06 1.85
CA TRP A 68 -2.34 -6.82 1.98
C TRP A 68 -3.61 -6.98 2.83
N GLY A 69 -4.16 -8.20 2.92
CA GLY A 69 -5.33 -8.51 3.74
C GLY A 69 -5.06 -8.51 5.24
N HIS A 70 -3.80 -8.41 5.67
CA HIS A 70 -3.44 -8.34 7.07
C HIS A 70 -4.08 -7.12 7.76
N GLU A 71 -4.48 -7.25 9.03
CA GLU A 71 -5.19 -6.20 9.78
C GLU A 71 -4.46 -4.85 9.81
N LEU A 72 -3.12 -4.87 9.82
CA LEU A 72 -2.28 -3.67 9.80
C LEU A 72 -2.08 -3.07 8.40
N LEU A 73 -2.61 -3.69 7.33
CA LEU A 73 -2.41 -3.29 5.93
C LEU A 73 -3.72 -3.15 5.14
N LYS A 74 -4.80 -3.83 5.52
CA LYS A 74 -6.08 -3.89 4.77
C LYS A 74 -6.77 -2.55 4.54
N HIS A 75 -6.41 -1.52 5.30
CA HIS A 75 -6.94 -0.17 5.07
C HIS A 75 -6.40 0.44 3.76
N ASN A 76 -5.31 -0.09 3.20
CA ASN A 76 -4.76 0.34 1.91
C ASN A 76 -5.52 -0.22 0.70
N THR A 77 -6.50 -1.12 0.87
CA THR A 77 -7.15 -1.84 -0.25
C THR A 77 -7.56 -0.91 -1.40
N SER A 78 -8.21 0.22 -1.10
CA SER A 78 -8.59 1.19 -2.14
C SER A 78 -7.42 1.75 -2.94
N GLU A 79 -6.27 1.96 -2.32
CA GLU A 79 -5.06 2.48 -2.98
C GLU A 79 -4.30 1.38 -3.73
N VAL A 80 -4.32 0.14 -3.20
CA VAL A 80 -3.78 -1.04 -3.88
C VAL A 80 -4.57 -1.34 -5.16
N ASP A 81 -5.90 -1.25 -5.13
CA ASP A 81 -6.74 -1.44 -6.32
C ASP A 81 -6.46 -0.37 -7.39
N ARG A 82 -6.26 0.88 -6.97
CA ARG A 82 -5.82 1.96 -7.86
C ARG A 82 -4.44 1.69 -8.44
N LEU A 83 -3.48 1.22 -7.63
CA LEU A 83 -2.14 0.83 -8.09
C LEU A 83 -2.22 -0.28 -9.15
N ARG A 84 -3.01 -1.33 -8.91
CA ARG A 84 -3.21 -2.40 -9.91
C ARG A 84 -3.74 -1.87 -11.23
N THR A 85 -4.73 -0.99 -11.17
CA THR A 85 -5.34 -0.41 -12.37
C THR A 85 -4.36 0.47 -13.16
N HIS A 86 -3.55 1.29 -12.48
CA HIS A 86 -2.75 2.33 -13.13
C HIS A 86 -1.27 1.95 -13.34
N VAL A 87 -0.73 1.06 -12.52
CA VAL A 87 0.72 0.79 -12.45
C VAL A 87 1.07 -0.63 -12.88
N ARG A 88 0.23 -1.64 -12.61
CA ARG A 88 0.48 -3.02 -13.03
C ARG A 88 0.74 -3.15 -14.55
N PRO A 89 -0.06 -2.52 -15.45
CA PRO A 89 0.18 -2.63 -16.89
C PRO A 89 1.53 -2.05 -17.34
N PHE A 90 2.04 -1.07 -16.59
CA PHE A 90 3.33 -0.44 -16.85
C PHE A 90 4.50 -1.26 -16.28
N LEU A 91 4.40 -1.77 -15.05
CA LEU A 91 5.49 -2.48 -14.37
C LEU A 91 5.69 -3.91 -14.87
N PHE A 92 4.60 -4.59 -15.24
CA PHE A 92 4.64 -6.02 -15.56
C PHE A 92 4.28 -6.34 -17.01
N GLY A 93 4.04 -5.30 -17.82
CA GLY A 93 3.55 -5.45 -19.19
C GLY A 93 2.04 -5.75 -19.23
N SER A 94 1.43 -5.43 -20.36
CA SER A 94 0.07 -5.89 -20.67
C SER A 94 0.17 -7.34 -21.14
N ILE A 95 -0.54 -8.27 -20.48
CA ILE A 95 -0.76 -9.62 -21.00
C ILE A 95 -1.69 -9.53 -22.21
#